data_AF-A0A955EU47-F1
#
_entry.id   AF-A0A955EU47-F1
#
_cell.length_a   1.000
_cell.length_b   1.000
_cell.length_c   1.000
_cell.angle_alpha   90.00
_cell.angle_beta   90.00
_cell.angle_gamma   90.00
#
_symmetry.space_group_name_H-M   'P 1'
#
loop_
_entity.id
_entity.type
_entity.pdbx_description
1 polymer ?
#
loop_
_entity_poly.entity_id
_entity_poly.type
_entity_poly.pdbx_seq_one_letter_code
_entity_poly.pdbx_strand_id
1 'polypeptide(L)'
;MITVWLAFNALMYLGLAAWCTLLPDRTAEAIGYAFAKPGGRSEYITVYGGMEAGLGVFFALAAWFPAWRETGLLLGLCLYAGLALWRIGTFLRIDGITGFPRIAFALEATLLVTAVILWVRRGAS
;
A
#
# COMPACT_ATOMS: atom_id res chain seq x y z
N MET A 1 -1.77 -17.89 9.05
CA MET A 1 -0.84 -17.15 8.15
C MET A 1 -1.51 -15.97 7.46
N ILE A 2 -2.69 -16.14 6.84
CA ILE A 2 -3.44 -15.03 6.21
C ILE A 2 -3.74 -13.89 7.21
N THR A 3 -4.19 -14.19 8.43
CA THR A 3 -4.44 -13.17 9.47
C THR A 3 -3.23 -12.30 9.78
N VAL A 4 -2.03 -12.90 9.88
CA VAL A 4 -0.79 -12.16 10.18
C VAL A 4 -0.44 -11.24 9.02
N TRP A 5 -0.57 -11.72 7.79
CA TRP A 5 -0.36 -10.92 6.59
C TRP A 5 -1.34 -9.74 6.53
N LEU A 6 -2.64 -9.97 6.79
CA LEU A 6 -3.65 -8.91 6.84
C LEU A 6 -3.39 -7.90 7.96
N ALA A 7 -3.02 -8.36 9.16
CA ALA A 7 -2.68 -7.48 10.29
C ALA A 7 -1.43 -6.63 9.99
N PHE A 8 -0.42 -7.20 9.33
CA PHE A 8 0.75 -6.45 8.88
C PHE A 8 0.36 -5.35 7.89
N ASN A 9 -0.46 -5.68 6.89
CA ASN A 9 -0.98 -4.71 5.93
C ASN A 9 -1.77 -3.59 6.62
N ALA A 10 -2.62 -3.94 7.58
CA ALA A 10 -3.38 -2.97 8.36
C ALA A 10 -2.47 -1.97 9.08
N LEU A 11 -1.47 -2.47 9.82
CA LEU A 11 -0.52 -1.61 10.55
C LEU A 11 0.30 -0.75 9.61
N MET A 12 0.76 -1.31 8.49
CA MET A 12 1.54 -0.59 7.49
C MET A 12 0.74 0.57 6.88
N TYR A 13 -0.48 0.30 6.42
CA TYR A 13 -1.34 1.31 5.79
C TYR A 13 -1.84 2.36 6.77
N LEU A 14 -2.20 1.99 8.00
CA LEU A 14 -2.53 2.96 9.05
C LEU A 14 -1.32 3.82 9.44
N GLY A 15 -0.13 3.23 9.47
CA GLY A 15 1.13 3.95 9.69
C GLY A 15 1.42 4.95 8.57
N LEU A 16 1.26 4.55 7.30
CA LEU A 16 1.37 5.45 6.16
C LEU A 16 0.33 6.58 6.23
N ALA A 17 -0.92 6.24 6.51
CA ALA A 17 -2.00 7.22 6.63
C ALA A 17 -1.68 8.28 7.69
N ALA A 18 -1.22 7.84 8.87
CA ALA A 18 -0.79 8.73 9.94
C ALA A 18 0.40 9.60 9.49
N TRP A 19 1.38 9.01 8.82
CA TRP A 19 2.54 9.76 8.33
C TRP A 19 2.16 10.82 7.29
N CYS A 20 1.37 10.46 6.27
CA CYS A 20 0.90 11.37 5.23
C CYS A 20 -0.02 12.47 5.77
N THR A 21 -0.75 12.20 6.86
CA THR A 21 -1.65 13.19 7.47
C THR A 21 -0.94 14.14 8.43
N LEU A 22 -0.05 13.60 9.28
CA LEU A 22 0.60 14.38 10.34
C LEU A 22 1.85 15.12 9.86
N LEU A 23 2.55 14.58 8.85
CA LEU A 23 3.78 15.15 8.30
C LEU A 23 3.75 15.18 6.75
N PRO A 24 2.71 15.78 6.13
CA PRO A 24 2.47 15.73 4.69
C PRO A 24 3.64 16.29 3.86
N ASP A 25 4.29 17.34 4.35
CA ASP A 25 5.38 18.00 3.62
C ASP A 25 6.61 17.06 3.53
N ARG A 26 6.89 16.30 4.61
CA ARG A 26 8.00 15.34 4.63
C ARG A 26 7.72 14.10 3.77
N THR A 27 6.49 13.58 3.79
CA THR A 27 6.12 12.41 2.98
C THR A 27 6.07 12.75 1.49
N ALA A 28 5.59 13.95 1.14
CA ALA A 28 5.62 14.44 -0.23
C ALA A 28 7.05 14.61 -0.74
N GLU A 29 7.93 15.22 0.05
CA GLU A 29 9.34 15.40 -0.32
C GLU A 29 10.05 14.05 -0.55
N ALA A 30 9.73 13.02 0.23
CA ALA A 30 10.30 11.68 0.08
C ALA A 30 10.02 11.03 -1.29
N ILE A 31 8.97 11.47 -2.00
CA ILE A 31 8.63 11.04 -3.36
C ILE A 31 8.90 12.13 -4.42
N GLY A 32 9.58 13.21 -4.04
CA GLY A 32 9.92 14.32 -4.92
C GLY A 32 8.76 15.29 -5.20
N TYR A 33 7.69 15.24 -4.41
CA TYR A 33 6.58 16.18 -4.51
C TYR A 33 6.84 17.44 -3.68
N ALA A 34 6.39 18.57 -4.21
CA ALA A 34 6.37 19.85 -3.50
C ALA A 34 5.01 20.52 -3.68
N PHE A 35 4.45 21.05 -2.59
CA PHE A 35 3.14 21.70 -2.64
C PHE A 35 3.27 23.16 -3.09
N ALA A 36 2.85 23.45 -4.31
CA ALA A 36 2.82 24.83 -4.81
C ALA A 36 1.67 25.67 -4.23
N LYS A 37 0.56 25.03 -3.83
CA LYS A 37 -0.66 25.69 -3.34
C LYS A 37 -1.29 24.90 -2.19
N PRO A 38 -2.02 25.55 -1.27
CA PRO A 38 -2.73 24.87 -0.18
C PRO A 38 -3.68 23.75 -0.65
N GLY A 39 -4.32 23.93 -1.82
CA GLY A 39 -5.18 22.90 -2.41
C GLY A 39 -4.45 21.58 -2.70
N GLY A 40 -3.20 21.63 -3.17
CA GLY A 40 -2.41 20.41 -3.43
C GLY A 40 -2.07 19.65 -2.15
N ARG A 41 -1.83 20.37 -1.04
CA ARG A 41 -1.61 19.78 0.29
C ARG A 41 -2.90 19.14 0.82
N SER A 42 -4.04 19.80 0.65
CA SER A 42 -5.35 19.27 1.02
C SER A 42 -5.68 17.99 0.25
N GLU A 43 -5.46 17.97 -1.07
CA GLU A 43 -5.66 16.79 -1.90
C GLU A 43 -4.70 15.66 -1.51
N TYR A 44 -3.43 15.97 -1.28
CA TYR A 44 -2.45 14.96 -0.85
C TYR A 44 -2.86 14.29 0.46
N ILE A 45 -3.27 15.07 1.48
CA ILE A 45 -3.73 14.50 2.75
C ILE A 45 -5.01 13.69 2.56
N THR A 46 -5.95 14.18 1.75
CA THR A 46 -7.21 13.47 1.49
C THR A 46 -6.98 12.12 0.81
N VAL A 47 -6.14 12.11 -0.23
CA VAL A 47 -5.85 10.89 -1.00
C VAL A 47 -4.86 10.01 -0.25
N TYR A 48 -3.64 10.45 0.02
CA TYR A 48 -2.61 9.63 0.66
C TYR A 48 -2.83 9.42 2.16
N GLY A 49 -3.53 10.31 2.86
CA GLY A 49 -3.94 10.05 4.24
C GLY A 49 -5.21 9.21 4.28
N GLY A 50 -6.29 9.72 3.67
CA GLY A 50 -7.62 9.13 3.76
C GLY A 50 -7.76 7.77 3.07
N MET A 51 -7.22 7.60 1.85
CA MET A 51 -7.29 6.32 1.14
C MET A 51 -6.48 5.24 1.86
N GLU A 52 -5.27 5.58 2.31
CA GLU A 52 -4.41 4.65 3.06
C GLU A 52 -5.06 4.27 4.40
N ALA A 53 -5.73 5.22 5.08
CA ALA A 53 -6.50 4.92 6.29
C ALA A 53 -7.64 3.94 5.99
N GLY A 54 -8.38 4.16 4.91
CA GLY A 54 -9.46 3.27 4.47
C GLY A 54 -8.97 1.86 4.17
N LEU A 55 -7.86 1.72 3.44
CA LEU A 55 -7.21 0.42 3.18
C LEU A 55 -6.76 -0.25 4.49
N GLY A 56 -6.11 0.50 5.38
CA GLY A 56 -5.65 0.00 6.66
C GLY A 56 -6.80 -0.53 7.54
N VAL A 57 -7.91 0.21 7.62
CA VAL A 57 -9.12 -0.24 8.32
C VAL A 57 -9.71 -1.48 7.66
N PHE A 58 -9.79 -1.53 6.33
CA PHE A 58 -10.31 -2.70 5.63
C PHE A 58 -9.47 -3.95 5.92
N PHE A 59 -8.14 -3.85 5.87
CA PHE A 59 -7.24 -4.96 6.21
C PHE A 59 -7.38 -5.37 7.69
N ALA A 60 -7.56 -4.43 8.61
CA ALA A 60 -7.82 -4.73 10.02
C ALA A 60 -9.13 -5.52 10.20
N LEU A 61 -10.21 -5.09 9.53
CA LEU A 61 -11.49 -5.78 9.55
C LEU A 61 -11.36 -7.18 8.92
N ALA A 62 -10.66 -7.33 7.80
CA ALA A 62 -10.42 -8.62 7.16
C ALA A 62 -9.58 -9.57 8.02
N ALA A 63 -8.64 -9.04 8.81
CA ALA A 63 -7.88 -9.83 9.77
C ALA A 63 -8.78 -10.31 10.93
N TRP A 64 -9.65 -9.42 11.42
CA TRP A 64 -10.53 -9.67 12.55
C TRP A 64 -11.65 -10.65 12.23
N PHE A 65 -12.34 -10.46 11.10
CA PHE A 65 -13.49 -11.26 10.69
C PHE A 65 -13.07 -12.42 9.77
N PRO A 66 -13.20 -13.70 10.21
CA PRO A 66 -12.78 -14.84 9.39
C PRO A 66 -13.40 -14.89 8.00
N ALA A 67 -14.68 -14.50 7.89
CA ALA A 67 -15.43 -14.49 6.64
C ALA A 67 -14.85 -13.51 5.59
N TRP A 68 -14.05 -12.52 6.01
CA TRP A 68 -13.52 -11.48 5.13
C TRP A 68 -12.06 -11.76 4.72
N ARG A 69 -11.43 -12.81 5.25
CA ARG A 69 -9.99 -13.07 5.02
C ARG A 69 -9.64 -13.28 3.57
N GLU A 70 -10.48 -14.02 2.84
CA GLU A 70 -10.27 -14.23 1.40
C GLU A 70 -10.46 -12.95 0.60
N THR A 71 -11.49 -12.16 0.94
CA THR A 71 -11.73 -10.86 0.32
C THR A 71 -10.58 -9.89 0.59
N GLY A 72 -10.04 -9.86 1.81
CA GLY A 72 -8.85 -9.10 2.17
C GLY A 72 -7.63 -9.53 1.38
N LEU A 73 -7.42 -10.84 1.22
CA LEU A 73 -6.31 -11.36 0.43
C LEU A 73 -6.46 -11.04 -1.06
N LEU A 74 -7.68 -11.14 -1.62
CA LEU A 74 -7.97 -10.77 -3.00
C LEU A 74 -7.77 -9.27 -3.25
N LEU A 75 -8.24 -8.41 -2.35
CA LEU A 75 -7.98 -6.97 -2.42
C LEU A 75 -6.47 -6.71 -2.47
N GLY A 76 -5.72 -7.35 -1.57
CA GLY A 76 -4.26 -7.28 -1.52
C GLY A 76 -3.61 -7.68 -2.84
N LEU A 77 -4.03 -8.79 -3.44
CA LEU A 77 -3.53 -9.24 -4.75
C LEU A 77 -3.77 -8.20 -5.84
N CYS A 78 -5.00 -7.70 -5.96
CA CYS A 78 -5.34 -6.69 -6.96
C CYS A 78 -4.55 -5.40 -6.75
N LEU A 79 -4.46 -4.94 -5.50
CA LEU A 79 -3.74 -3.73 -5.12
C LEU A 79 -2.25 -3.82 -5.46
N TYR A 80 -1.57 -4.85 -4.96
CA TYR A 80 -0.12 -4.98 -5.16
C TYR A 80 0.25 -5.36 -6.59
N ALA A 81 -0.58 -6.14 -7.29
CA ALA A 81 -0.37 -6.40 -8.71
C ALA A 81 -0.48 -5.10 -9.52
N GLY A 82 -1.50 -4.28 -9.27
CA GLY A 82 -1.67 -2.98 -9.91
C GLY A 82 -0.48 -2.05 -9.64
N LEU A 83 -0.09 -1.89 -8.37
CA LEU A 83 1.05 -1.06 -7.99
C LEU A 83 2.36 -1.54 -8.65
N ALA A 84 2.66 -2.84 -8.56
CA ALA A 84 3.87 -3.42 -9.14
C ALA A 84 3.91 -3.26 -10.67
N LEU A 85 2.80 -3.51 -11.37
CA LEU A 85 2.72 -3.39 -12.82
C LEU A 85 2.96 -1.96 -13.30
N TRP A 86 2.33 -0.98 -12.66
CA TRP A 86 2.54 0.43 -13.02
C TRP A 86 3.96 0.86 -12.68
N ARG A 87 4.49 0.43 -11.54
CA ARG A 87 5.84 0.79 -11.12
C ARG A 87 6.91 0.24 -12.06
N ILE A 88 6.78 -1.03 -12.49
CA ILE A 88 7.63 -1.60 -13.56
C ILE A 88 7.52 -0.73 -14.81
N GLY A 89 6.30 -0.38 -15.22
CA GLY A 89 6.08 0.50 -16.37
C GLY A 89 6.78 1.85 -16.26
N THR A 90 6.83 2.45 -15.05
CA THR A 90 7.54 3.71 -14.81
C THR A 90 9.06 3.54 -14.81
N PHE A 91 9.58 2.48 -14.19
CA PHE A 91 11.02 2.20 -14.12
C PHE A 91 11.63 1.92 -15.49
N LEU A 92 10.84 1.41 -16.44
CA LEU A 92 11.29 1.17 -17.82
C LEU A 92 11.28 2.42 -18.70
N ARG A 93 10.59 3.50 -18.29
CA ARG A 93 10.35 4.69 -19.12
C ARG A 93 10.94 5.97 -18.57
N ILE A 94 11.21 6.02 -17.27
CA ILE A 94 11.67 7.21 -16.56
C ILE A 94 13.01 6.87 -15.93
N ASP A 95 14.06 7.51 -16.44
CA ASP A 95 15.42 7.35 -15.92
C ASP A 95 15.62 8.08 -14.60
N GLY A 96 16.64 7.67 -13.84
CA GLY A 96 17.06 8.36 -12.62
C GLY A 96 16.17 8.16 -11.38
N ILE A 97 15.16 7.29 -11.45
CA ILE A 97 14.33 6.97 -10.27
C ILE A 97 15.20 6.31 -9.20
N THR A 98 15.31 6.94 -8.04
CA THR A 98 16.07 6.47 -6.87
C THR A 98 15.27 6.73 -5.58
N GLY A 99 15.75 6.22 -4.44
CA GLY A 99 15.12 6.49 -3.14
C GLY A 99 13.82 5.72 -2.90
N PHE A 100 12.84 6.41 -2.31
CA PHE A 100 11.60 5.82 -1.80
C PHE A 100 10.82 4.96 -2.81
N PRO A 101 10.66 5.35 -4.10
CA PRO A 101 9.95 4.52 -5.07
C PRO A 101 10.53 3.11 -5.26
N ARG A 102 11.85 2.92 -5.12
CA ARG A 102 12.48 1.58 -5.21
C ARG A 102 12.22 0.75 -3.96
N ILE A 103 12.23 1.38 -2.79
CA ILE A 103 11.91 0.73 -1.51
C ILE A 103 10.44 0.29 -1.51
N ALA A 104 9.55 1.18 -1.93
CA ALA A 104 8.14 0.88 -2.11
C ALA A 104 7.93 -0.31 -3.07
N PHE A 105 8.65 -0.35 -4.20
CA PHE A 105 8.57 -1.50 -5.12
C PHE A 105 8.96 -2.82 -4.45
N ALA A 106 10.08 -2.84 -3.72
CA ALA A 106 10.55 -4.05 -3.07
C ALA A 106 9.53 -4.57 -2.05
N LEU A 107 8.90 -3.65 -1.31
CA LEU A 107 7.84 -3.97 -0.36
C LEU A 107 6.59 -4.49 -1.07
N GLU A 108 6.10 -3.78 -2.10
CA GLU A 108 4.95 -4.18 -2.92
C GLU A 108 5.14 -5.56 -3.55
N ALA A 109 6.32 -5.82 -4.14
CA ALA A 109 6.64 -7.10 -4.75
C ALA A 109 6.68 -8.22 -3.71
N THR A 110 7.25 -7.96 -2.52
CA THR A 110 7.28 -8.94 -1.42
C THR A 110 5.86 -9.24 -0.92
N LEU A 111 5.02 -8.22 -0.77
CA LEU A 111 3.63 -8.38 -0.34
C LEU A 111 2.78 -9.08 -1.40
N LEU A 112 3.02 -8.82 -2.68
CA LEU A 112 2.38 -9.53 -3.79
C LEU A 112 2.76 -11.02 -3.80
N VAL A 113 4.06 -11.34 -3.76
CA VAL A 113 4.53 -12.73 -3.78
C VAL A 113 3.98 -13.50 -2.58
N THR A 114 4.03 -12.91 -1.38
CA THR A 114 3.47 -13.55 -0.19
C THR A 114 1.95 -13.72 -0.28
N ALA A 115 1.22 -12.75 -0.83
CA ALA A 115 -0.22 -12.88 -1.09
C ALA A 115 -0.53 -14.02 -2.08
N VAL A 116 0.23 -14.15 -3.16
CA VAL A 116 0.09 -15.24 -4.15
C VAL A 116 0.33 -16.59 -3.50
N ILE A 117 1.40 -16.73 -2.70
CA ILE A 117 1.70 -17.97 -1.98
C ILE A 117 0.54 -18.34 -1.04
N LEU A 118 0.02 -17.37 -0.28
CA LEU A 118 -1.11 -17.59 0.62
C LEU A 118 -2.39 -17.96 -0.14
N TRP A 119 -2.62 -17.34 -1.30
CA TRP A 119 -3.79 -17.60 -2.14
C TRP A 119 -3.79 -19.00 -2.74
N VAL A 120 -2.63 -19.50 -3.16
CA VAL A 120 -2.50 -20.87 -3.68
C VAL A 120 -2.63 -21.89 -2.56
N ARG A 121 -2.07 -21.61 -1.37
CA ARG A 121 -2.09 -22.55 -0.24
C ARG A 121 -3.44 -22.67 0.46
N ARG A 122 -4.33 -21.67 0.35
CA ARG A 122 -5.63 -21.69 1.04
C ARG A 122 -6.55 -22.83 0.59
N GLY A 123 -6.40 -23.32 -0.65
CA GLY A 123 -7.19 -24.43 -1.20
C GLY A 123 -6.56 -25.81 -1.03
N ALA A 124 -5.37 -25.89 -0.42
CA ALA A 124 -4.66 -27.13 -0.14
C ALA A 124 -4.90 -27.64 1.30
N SER A 125 -5.92 -27.11 1.99
CA SER A 125 -6.33 -27.42 3.36
C SER A 125 -7.78 -27.88 3.36
#